data_AF-A0A1M7YJU4-F1
#
_entry.id   AF-A0A1M7YJU4-F1
#
_cell.length_a   1.000
_cell.length_b   1.000
_cell.length_c   1.000
_cell.angle_alpha   90.00
_cell.angle_beta   90.00
_cell.angle_gamma   90.00
#
_symmetry.space_group_name_H-M   'P 1'
#
loop_
_entity.id
_entity.type
_entity.pdbx_description
1 polymer ?
#
loop_
_entity_poly.entity_id
_entity_poly.type
_entity_poly.pdbx_seq_one_letter_code
_entity_poly.pdbx_strand_id
1 'polypeptide(L)'
;MGKAIDLFESVFASASVGDKRSREFKEGVRASLENMEGLGKLGYRMRRCPYTAGTASFDAWFAGVREGKKMWYVRQAIDRRNGRNSADVSANN
;
A
#
# COMPACT_ATOMS: atom_id res chain seq x y z
N MET A 1 9.33 12.97 -3.01
CA MET A 1 9.11 11.54 -2.77
C MET A 1 7.73 11.15 -3.29
N GLY A 2 7.56 9.93 -3.80
CA GLY A 2 6.28 9.47 -4.38
C GLY A 2 5.33 8.92 -3.31
N LYS A 3 4.01 8.98 -3.57
CA LYS A 3 2.96 8.60 -2.61
C LYS A 3 3.10 7.15 -2.13
N ALA A 4 3.62 6.26 -2.98
CA ALA A 4 3.89 4.87 -2.62
C ALA A 4 5.01 4.71 -1.57
N ILE A 5 6.05 5.56 -1.63
CA ILE A 5 7.19 5.50 -0.69
C ILE A 5 6.74 5.98 0.70
N ASP A 6 6.03 7.11 0.76
CA ASP A 6 5.53 7.66 2.03
C ASP A 6 4.54 6.69 2.72
N LEU A 7 3.69 6.03 1.92
CA LEU A 7 2.83 4.97 2.42
C LEU A 7 3.63 3.80 2.95
N PHE A 8 4.61 3.29 2.17
CA PHE A 8 5.46 2.18 2.58
C PHE A 8 6.17 2.45 3.91
N GLU A 9 6.76 3.63 4.10
CA GLU A 9 7.47 3.99 5.33
C GLU A 9 6.53 4.07 6.55
N SER A 10 5.31 4.60 6.37
CA SER A 10 4.31 4.67 7.45
C SER A 10 3.89 3.29 8.00
N VAL A 11 3.99 2.24 7.19
CA VAL A 11 3.59 0.86 7.56
C VAL A 11 4.59 0.23 8.52
N PHE A 12 5.87 0.53 8.31
CA PHE A 12 6.97 -0.03 9.07
C PHE A 12 7.40 0.86 10.24
N ALA A 13 6.92 2.11 10.31
CA ALA A 13 7.15 3.01 11.44
C ALA A 13 6.49 2.51 12.75
N SER A 14 5.34 1.81 12.69
CA SER A 14 4.74 1.13 13.85
C SER A 14 5.08 -0.37 13.86
N ALA A 15 6.32 -0.65 14.26
CA ALA A 15 6.86 -1.99 14.41
C ALA A 15 6.26 -2.72 15.63
N SER A 16 5.07 -3.32 15.49
CA SER A 16 4.52 -4.22 16.52
C SER A 16 3.47 -5.21 15.98
N VAL A 17 3.78 -5.99 14.94
CA VAL A 17 3.15 -7.32 14.71
C VAL A 17 4.15 -8.20 13.95
N GLY A 18 4.39 -9.43 14.42
CA GLY A 18 5.52 -10.30 14.06
C GLY A 18 5.75 -10.59 12.56
N ASP A 19 4.72 -10.50 11.72
CA ASP A 19 4.83 -10.72 10.27
C ASP A 19 5.50 -9.58 9.49
N LYS A 20 5.53 -8.35 10.06
CA LYS A 20 6.09 -7.16 9.40
C LYS A 20 7.61 -7.20 9.22
N ARG A 21 8.29 -8.23 9.75
CA ARG A 21 9.75 -8.40 9.62
C ARG A 21 10.16 -9.21 8.41
N SER A 22 9.31 -10.09 7.88
CA SER A 22 9.69 -10.95 6.75
C SER A 22 9.92 -10.11 5.50
N ARG A 23 10.93 -10.49 4.72
CA ARG A 23 11.30 -9.78 3.50
C ARG A 23 10.19 -9.94 2.46
N GLU A 24 9.63 -11.13 2.40
CA GLU A 24 8.54 -11.59 1.54
C GLU A 24 7.31 -10.68 1.70
N PHE A 25 6.91 -10.43 2.95
CA PHE A 25 5.78 -9.55 3.26
C PHE A 25 6.05 -8.12 2.82
N LYS A 26 7.24 -7.58 3.11
CA LYS A 26 7.66 -6.23 2.69
C LYS A 26 7.63 -6.09 1.17
N GLU A 27 8.14 -7.09 0.46
CA GLU A 27 8.15 -7.11 -1.00
C GLU A 27 6.72 -7.15 -1.57
N GLY A 28 5.81 -7.89 -0.93
CA GLY A 28 4.38 -7.90 -1.29
C GLY A 28 3.69 -6.54 -1.08
N VAL A 29 3.91 -5.90 0.07
CA VAL A 29 3.37 -4.56 0.37
C VAL A 29 3.84 -3.55 -0.69
N ARG A 30 5.15 -3.53 -0.97
CA ARG A 30 5.75 -2.63 -1.96
C ARG A 30 5.18 -2.86 -3.35
N ALA A 31 5.12 -4.13 -3.80
CA ALA A 31 4.57 -4.49 -5.10
C ALA A 31 3.11 -4.02 -5.25
N SER A 32 2.30 -4.14 -4.19
CA SER A 32 0.93 -3.63 -4.21
C SER A 32 0.86 -2.12 -4.30
N LEU A 33 1.66 -1.38 -3.52
CA LEU A 33 1.64 0.09 -3.52
C LEU A 33 2.12 0.66 -4.86
N GLU A 34 3.20 0.11 -5.42
CA GLU A 34 3.67 0.45 -6.76
C GLU A 34 2.59 0.17 -7.81
N ASN A 35 1.84 -0.93 -7.66
CA ASN A 35 0.73 -1.28 -8.55
C ASN A 35 -0.42 -0.28 -8.48
N MET A 36 -0.78 0.17 -7.28
CA MET A 36 -1.84 1.16 -7.12
C MET A 36 -1.42 2.55 -7.62
N GLU A 37 -0.14 2.92 -7.47
CA GLU A 37 0.39 4.19 -7.99
C GLU A 37 0.61 4.18 -9.52
N GLY A 38 0.94 3.00 -10.08
CA GLY A 38 1.09 2.79 -11.51
C GLY A 38 -0.23 2.58 -12.26
N LEU A 39 -1.33 2.40 -11.54
CA LEU A 39 -2.64 2.13 -12.12
C LEU A 39 -3.10 3.30 -13.00
N GLY A 40 -3.21 3.07 -14.32
CA GLY A 40 -3.53 4.09 -15.32
C GLY A 40 -2.32 4.67 -16.07
N LYS A 41 -1.08 4.29 -15.70
CA LYS A 41 0.13 4.66 -16.47
C LYS A 41 0.31 3.69 -17.63
N LEU A 42 0.50 4.25 -18.84
CA LEU A 42 0.76 3.46 -20.04
C LEU A 42 2.04 2.63 -19.86
N GLY A 43 1.97 1.33 -20.13
CA GLY A 43 3.11 0.41 -20.03
C GLY A 43 3.43 -0.10 -18.62
N TYR A 44 2.68 0.30 -17.59
CA TYR A 44 2.88 -0.23 -16.24
C TYR A 44 2.52 -1.72 -16.16
N ARG A 45 3.37 -2.52 -15.52
CA ARG A 45 3.14 -3.95 -15.25
C ARG A 45 3.31 -4.24 -13.77
N MET A 46 2.33 -4.94 -13.21
CA MET A 46 2.40 -5.42 -11.83
C MET A 46 3.60 -6.37 -11.67
N ARG A 47 4.37 -6.17 -10.60
CA ARG A 47 5.44 -7.11 -10.21
C ARG A 47 4.81 -8.47 -9.85
N ARG A 48 5.30 -9.54 -10.49
CA ARG A 48 4.86 -10.92 -10.19
C ARG A 48 5.47 -11.40 -8.87
N CYS A 49 4.76 -12.29 -8.16
CA CYS A 49 5.29 -12.98 -6.99
C CYS A 49 6.55 -13.75 -7.38
N PRO A 50 7.70 -13.54 -6.70
CA PRO A 50 8.94 -14.26 -7.00
C PRO A 50 9.04 -15.62 -6.29
N TYR A 51 8.11 -15.94 -5.39
CA TYR A 51 8.16 -17.13 -4.55
C TYR A 51 7.34 -18.29 -5.15
N THR A 52 7.75 -19.52 -4.86
CA THR A 52 7.07 -20.73 -5.33
C THR A 52 5.74 -20.92 -4.64
N ALA A 53 4.68 -21.20 -5.40
CA ALA A 53 3.34 -21.47 -4.87
C ALA A 53 3.36 -22.63 -3.85
N GLY A 54 2.56 -22.51 -2.79
CA GLY A 54 2.47 -23.50 -1.72
C GLY A 54 3.58 -23.40 -0.66
N THR A 55 4.42 -22.36 -0.70
CA THR A 55 5.44 -22.09 0.34
C THR A 55 4.98 -20.99 1.30
N ALA A 56 5.50 -21.03 2.53
CA ALA A 56 5.25 -19.96 3.51
C ALA A 56 5.68 -18.57 2.98
N SER A 57 6.74 -18.50 2.17
CA SER A 57 7.19 -17.26 1.53
C SER A 57 6.20 -16.71 0.51
N PHE A 58 5.54 -17.59 -0.25
CA PHE A 58 4.46 -17.21 -1.16
C PHE A 58 3.27 -16.65 -0.38
N ASP A 59 2.85 -17.33 0.68
CA ASP A 59 1.74 -16.86 1.53
C ASP A 59 2.06 -15.51 2.18
N ALA A 60 3.28 -15.33 2.69
CA ALA A 60 3.75 -14.08 3.25
C ALA A 60 3.74 -12.93 2.23
N TRP A 61 4.15 -13.19 0.99
CA TRP A 61 4.10 -12.19 -0.08
C TRP A 61 2.67 -11.76 -0.41
N PHE A 62 1.73 -12.71 -0.53
CA PHE A 62 0.32 -12.39 -0.79
C PHE A 62 -0.36 -11.70 0.40
N ALA A 63 0.01 -12.06 1.64
CA ALA A 63 -0.39 -11.33 2.83
C ALA A 63 0.08 -9.86 2.76
N GLY A 64 1.33 -9.63 2.35
CA GLY A 64 1.87 -8.30 2.11
C GLY A 64 1.09 -7.51 1.04
N VAL A 65 0.77 -8.14 -0.09
CA VAL A 65 -0.02 -7.51 -1.15
C VAL A 65 -1.40 -7.07 -0.64
N ARG A 66 -2.09 -7.93 0.11
CA ARG A 66 -3.40 -7.59 0.70
C ARG A 66 -3.30 -6.39 1.63
N GLU A 67 -2.28 -6.34 2.48
CA GLU A 67 -2.11 -5.25 3.42
C GLU A 67 -1.78 -3.94 2.71
N GLY A 68 -0.91 -3.96 1.70
CA GLY A 68 -0.61 -2.79 0.86
C GLY A 68 -1.86 -2.21 0.18
N LYS A 69 -2.74 -3.08 -0.35
CA LYS A 69 -4.01 -2.65 -0.96
C LYS A 69 -4.96 -2.02 0.05
N LYS A 70 -5.10 -2.62 1.23
CA LYS A 70 -5.91 -2.09 2.33
C LYS A 70 -5.45 -0.68 2.72
N MET A 71 -4.15 -0.47 2.87
CA MET A 71 -3.57 0.83 3.24
C MET A 71 -3.79 1.90 2.19
N TRP A 72 -3.64 1.55 0.91
CA TRP A 72 -3.93 2.48 -0.18
C TRP A 72 -5.37 3.00 -0.13
N TYR A 73 -6.34 2.12 0.12
CA TYR A 73 -7.74 2.53 0.24
C TYR A 73 -8.03 3.32 1.51
N VAL A 74 -7.47 2.92 2.65
CA VAL A 74 -7.60 3.69 3.90
C VAL A 74 -7.05 5.11 3.70
N ARG A 75 -5.89 5.25 3.07
CA ARG A 75 -5.32 6.57 2.78
C ARG A 75 -6.17 7.37 1.81
N GLN A 76 -6.66 6.78 0.72
CA GLN A 76 -7.59 7.46 -0.16
C GLN A 76 -8.88 7.90 0.54
N ALA A 77 -9.41 7.09 1.46
CA ALA A 77 -10.59 7.45 2.24
C ALA A 77 -10.32 8.64 3.17
N ILE A 78 -9.15 8.66 3.83
CA ILE A 78 -8.70 9.79 4.64
C ILE A 78 -8.51 11.05 3.78
N ASP A 79 -7.79 10.95 2.66
CA ASP A 79 -7.56 12.07 1.75
C ASP A 79 -8.90 12.66 1.23
N ARG A 80 -9.86 11.80 0.85
CA ARG A 80 -11.21 12.23 0.42
C ARG A 80 -12.03 12.86 1.54
N ARG A 81 -11.86 12.40 2.78
CA ARG A 81 -12.53 12.98 3.96
C ARG A 81 -11.96 14.35 4.28
N ASN A 82 -10.63 14.47 4.27
CA ASN A 82 -9.96 15.74 4.51
C ASN A 82 -10.25 16.76 3.40
N GLY A 83 -10.27 16.34 2.13
CA GLY A 83 -10.65 17.20 1.01
C GLY A 83 -12.10 17.68 1.06
N ARG A 84 -13.04 16.84 1.54
CA ARG A 84 -14.43 17.26 1.79
C ARG A 84 -14.53 18.25 2.94
N ASN A 85 -13.87 17.99 4.07
CA ASN A 85 -13.85 18.90 5.20
C ASN A 85 -13.27 20.28 4.83
N SER A 86 -12.29 20.36 3.92
CA SER A 86 -11.76 21.64 3.45
C SER A 86 -12.74 22.41 2.54
N ALA A 87 -13.50 21.71 1.69
CA ALA A 87 -14.50 22.33 0.83
C ALA A 87 -15.70 22.89 1.61
N ASP A 88 -16.16 22.18 2.65
CA ASP A 88 -17.26 22.63 3.51
C ASP A 88 -16.88 23.85 4.37
N VAL A 89 -15.60 23.99 4.76
CA VAL A 89 -15.12 25.15 5.53
C VAL A 89 -15.04 26.42 4.66
N SER A 90 -14.71 26.30 3.37
CA SER A 90 -14.68 27.44 2.45
C SER A 90 -16.06 27.92 1.99
N ALA A 91 -17.11 27.11 2.15
CA ALA A 91 -18.48 27.49 1.79
C ALA A 91 -19.23 28.26 2.91
N ASN A 92 -18.61 28.39 4.09
CA ASN A 92 -19.21 29.01 5.28
C ASN A 92 -18.56 30.36 5.68
N ASN A 93 -17.82 31.01 4.78
CA ASN A 93 -17.25 32.36 4.97
C ASN A 93 -17.77 33.33 3.92
#